data_AF-A0A914XWP2-F1
#
_entry.id   AF-A0A914XWP2-F1
#
_cell.length_a   1.000
_cell.length_b   1.000
_cell.length_c   1.000
_cell.angle_alpha   90.00
_cell.angle_beta   90.00
_cell.angle_gamma   90.00
#
_symmetry.space_group_name_H-M   'P 1'
#
loop_
_entity.id
_entity.type
_entity.pdbx_description
1 polymer ?
#
loop_
_entity_poly.entity_id
_entity_poly.type
_entity_poly.pdbx_seq_one_letter_code
_entity_poly.pdbx_strand_id
1 'polypeptide(L)'
;MWITARSLYHQLSRVLTELDNEPLSEELVKNLRDNIQHIKNPLTNKPKNASQRALCEPGKTVVLSNGQKFSPDRVISDEAKILSDLFDINEVDAVGLILTGELQTRNYNTLPRGLCAVLCYYEAHRHFILVLKMLLRLKTVSDDMMPTILVEFVDSLLKDKELFKRILFVLQNFNVKSEFEKLQKPNVNGLGTPEHQRALAECIEDIEKSCYEILCIFSHNAPIELHAEILEFISKIH
;
A
#
# COMPACT_ATOMS: atom_id res chain seq x y z
N MET A 1 -4.52 3.47 -7.71
CA MET A 1 -3.79 3.09 -6.48
C MET A 1 -2.29 3.38 -6.55
N TRP A 2 -1.49 2.74 -7.41
CA TRP A 2 -0.02 2.88 -7.42
C TRP A 2 0.50 4.30 -7.65
N ILE A 3 -0.03 5.01 -8.66
CA ILE A 3 0.38 6.40 -8.96
C ILE A 3 0.17 7.31 -7.74
N THR A 4 -0.99 7.19 -7.10
CA THR A 4 -1.34 7.97 -5.90
C THR A 4 -0.39 7.66 -4.74
N ALA A 5 -0.14 6.37 -4.46
CA ALA A 5 0.75 5.94 -3.39
C ALA A 5 2.18 6.44 -3.60
N ARG A 6 2.70 6.25 -4.82
CA ARG A 6 4.04 6.70 -5.21
C ARG A 6 4.20 8.22 -5.15
N SER A 7 3.22 8.96 -5.68
CA SER A 7 3.23 10.43 -5.64
C SER A 7 3.23 10.95 -4.21
N LEU A 8 2.34 10.41 -3.36
CA LEU A 8 2.26 10.80 -1.95
C LEU A 8 3.56 10.53 -1.20
N TYR A 9 4.17 9.35 -1.41
CA TYR A 9 5.47 9.02 -0.83
C TYR A 9 6.56 10.01 -1.25
N HIS A 10 6.69 10.31 -2.54
CA HIS A 10 7.73 11.24 -3.01
C HIS A 10 7.51 12.66 -2.50
N GLN A 11 6.26 13.15 -2.48
CA GLN A 11 5.94 14.47 -1.96
C GLN A 11 6.32 14.58 -0.48
N LEU A 12 5.88 13.62 0.35
CA LEU A 12 6.22 13.61 1.77
C LEU A 12 7.72 13.45 1.99
N SER A 13 8.39 12.58 1.24
CA SER A 13 9.84 12.37 1.37
C SER A 13 10.65 13.61 1.04
N ARG A 14 10.26 14.38 0.03
CA ARG A 14 10.94 15.63 -0.31
C ARG A 14 10.81 16.63 0.84
N VAL A 15 9.58 16.88 1.29
CA VAL A 15 9.30 17.80 2.41
C VAL A 15 10.05 17.38 3.68
N LEU A 16 10.09 16.09 4.00
CA LEU A 16 10.79 15.61 5.20
C LEU A 16 12.32 15.65 5.08
N THR A 17 12.87 15.67 3.87
CA THR A 17 14.33 15.84 3.66
C THR A 17 14.73 17.31 3.69
N GLU A 18 13.82 18.20 3.31
CA GLU A 18 14.01 19.64 3.18
C GLU A 18 13.38 20.43 4.34
N LEU A 19 13.14 19.79 5.50
CA LEU A 19 12.37 20.31 6.64
C LEU A 19 12.75 21.72 7.11
N ASP A 20 13.96 22.18 6.80
CA ASP A 20 14.46 23.50 7.17
C ASP A 20 14.02 24.63 6.21
N ASN A 21 13.43 24.34 5.04
CA ASN A 21 13.25 25.36 3.97
C ASN A 21 11.85 25.51 3.36
N GLU A 22 10.94 24.54 3.49
CA GLU A 22 9.60 24.66 2.88
C GLU A 22 8.46 24.34 3.86
N PRO A 23 7.45 25.23 4.00
CA PRO A 23 6.23 24.90 4.73
C PRO A 23 5.49 23.76 4.02
N LEU A 24 4.78 22.92 4.79
CA LEU A 24 3.90 21.91 4.22
C LEU A 24 2.86 22.56 3.31
N SER A 25 2.86 22.17 2.03
CA SER A 25 1.89 22.67 1.07
C SER A 25 0.47 22.20 1.45
N GLU A 26 -0.52 23.08 1.26
CA GLU A 26 -1.94 22.73 1.46
C GLU A 26 -2.34 21.52 0.60
N GLU A 27 -1.73 21.37 -0.58
CA GLU A 27 -1.92 20.23 -1.47
C GLU A 27 -1.45 18.92 -0.85
N LEU A 28 -0.27 18.87 -0.22
CA LEU A 28 0.22 17.66 0.45
C LEU A 28 -0.69 17.27 1.62
N VAL A 29 -1.10 18.25 2.42
CA VAL A 29 -2.03 18.04 3.53
C VAL A 29 -3.36 17.47 3.03
N LYS A 30 -3.91 18.03 1.95
CA LYS A 30 -5.12 17.52 1.33
C LYS A 30 -4.91 16.09 0.82
N ASN A 31 -3.81 15.81 0.12
CA ASN A 31 -3.49 14.48 -0.39
C ASN A 31 -3.35 13.44 0.74
N LEU A 32 -2.76 13.81 1.88
CA LEU A 32 -2.68 12.97 3.08
C LEU A 32 -4.08 12.64 3.62
N ARG A 33 -4.95 13.65 3.74
CA ARG A 33 -6.34 13.46 4.20
C ARG A 33 -7.15 12.59 3.26
N ASP A 34 -7.08 12.85 1.95
CA ASP A 34 -7.83 12.11 0.94
C ASP A 34 -7.40 10.62 0.90
N ASN A 35 -6.18 10.32 1.32
CA ASN A 35 -5.62 8.97 1.33
C ASN A 35 -5.49 8.35 2.73
N ILE A 36 -6.03 8.98 3.78
CA ILE A 36 -5.84 8.52 5.17
C ILE A 36 -6.31 7.09 5.40
N GLN A 37 -7.37 6.67 4.70
CA GLN A 37 -7.89 5.31 4.80
C GLN A 37 -6.91 4.28 4.23
N HIS A 38 -6.18 4.61 3.17
CA HIS A 38 -5.13 3.74 2.62
C HIS A 38 -3.89 3.70 3.53
N ILE A 39 -3.56 4.82 4.18
CA ILE A 39 -2.46 4.90 5.15
C ILE A 39 -2.78 4.09 6.42
N LYS A 40 -4.02 4.16 6.93
CA LYS A 40 -4.47 3.47 8.15
C LYS A 40 -4.76 1.97 7.97
N ASN A 41 -4.95 1.52 6.74
CA ASN A 41 -5.29 0.13 6.42
C ASN A 41 -4.22 -0.48 5.49
N PRO A 42 -2.98 -0.66 5.97
CA PRO A 42 -1.92 -1.25 5.17
C PRO A 42 -2.32 -2.64 4.69
N LEU A 43 -1.95 -2.97 3.44
CA LEU A 43 -2.26 -4.25 2.79
C LEU A 43 -3.76 -4.63 2.73
N THR A 44 -4.65 -3.69 3.05
CA THR A 44 -6.09 -3.90 2.99
C THR A 44 -6.65 -3.28 1.72
N ASN A 45 -7.52 -4.03 1.04
CA ASN A 45 -8.15 -3.61 -0.19
C ASN A 45 -9.61 -3.26 0.02
N LYS A 46 -10.15 -2.42 -0.88
CA LYS A 46 -11.60 -2.34 -1.03
C LYS A 46 -12.08 -3.69 -1.55
N PRO A 47 -13.06 -4.33 -0.90
CA PRO A 47 -13.45 -5.68 -1.25
C PRO A 47 -14.13 -5.71 -2.63
N LYS A 48 -14.18 -6.91 -3.20
CA LYS A 48 -14.88 -7.19 -4.45
C LYS A 48 -16.35 -6.79 -4.38
N ASN A 49 -16.90 -6.37 -5.51
CA ASN A 49 -18.29 -5.95 -5.59
C ASN A 49 -18.92 -6.43 -6.91
N ALA A 50 -19.98 -7.24 -6.82
CA ALA A 50 -20.64 -7.82 -7.98
C ALA A 50 -21.14 -6.76 -8.99
N SER A 51 -21.63 -5.61 -8.51
CA SER A 51 -22.03 -4.50 -9.37
C SER A 51 -20.83 -3.87 -10.09
N GLN A 52 -19.68 -3.78 -9.43
CA GLN A 52 -18.47 -3.25 -10.05
C GLN A 52 -17.83 -4.25 -11.02
N ARG A 53 -17.83 -5.54 -10.69
CA ARG A 53 -17.47 -6.61 -11.61
C ARG A 53 -18.29 -6.55 -12.90
N ALA A 54 -19.60 -6.32 -12.76
CA ALA A 54 -20.49 -6.17 -13.91
C ALA A 54 -20.19 -4.92 -14.76
N LEU A 55 -19.62 -3.85 -14.18
CA LEU A 55 -19.19 -2.64 -14.92
C LEU A 55 -17.87 -2.86 -15.66
N CYS A 56 -17.01 -3.77 -15.18
CA CYS A 56 -15.75 -4.12 -15.80
C CYS A 56 -15.86 -5.16 -16.94
N GLU A 57 -17.09 -5.54 -17.34
CA GLU A 57 -17.30 -6.41 -18.49
C GLU A 57 -16.92 -5.72 -19.82
N PRO A 58 -16.50 -6.49 -20.85
CA PRO A 58 -16.01 -5.93 -22.09
C PRO A 58 -17.02 -4.97 -22.75
N GLY A 59 -16.53 -3.81 -23.19
CA GLY A 59 -17.35 -2.80 -23.89
C GLY A 59 -18.21 -1.91 -22.98
N LYS A 60 -18.21 -2.12 -21.66
CA LYS A 60 -18.80 -1.17 -20.70
C LYS A 60 -17.80 -0.09 -20.30
N THR A 61 -18.30 1.03 -19.80
CA THR A 61 -17.44 2.14 -19.37
C THR A 61 -17.34 2.17 -17.86
N VAL A 62 -16.11 2.08 -17.36
CA VAL A 62 -15.75 2.28 -15.95
C VAL A 62 -15.14 3.66 -15.75
N VAL A 63 -15.31 4.23 -14.55
CA VAL A 63 -14.62 5.44 -14.13
C VAL A 63 -13.50 5.03 -13.17
N LEU A 64 -12.26 5.24 -13.59
CA LEU A 64 -11.08 4.90 -12.79
C LEU A 64 -10.92 5.85 -11.59
N SER A 65 -10.06 5.49 -10.64
CA SER A 65 -9.80 6.29 -9.44
C SER A 65 -9.30 7.72 -9.72
N ASN A 66 -8.74 7.96 -10.91
CA ASN A 66 -8.29 9.29 -11.36
C ASN A 66 -9.39 10.07 -12.12
N GLY A 67 -10.62 9.57 -12.16
CA GLY A 67 -11.76 10.18 -12.87
C GLY A 67 -11.80 9.90 -14.37
N GLN A 68 -10.79 9.23 -14.94
CA GLN A 68 -10.79 8.90 -16.37
C GLN A 68 -11.80 7.80 -16.67
N LYS A 69 -12.50 7.95 -17.79
CA LYS A 69 -13.40 6.91 -18.33
C LYS A 69 -12.60 5.95 -19.19
N PHE A 70 -12.80 4.66 -18.97
CA PHE A 70 -12.14 3.60 -19.72
C PHE A 70 -13.12 2.49 -20.06
N SER A 71 -12.96 1.86 -21.22
CA SER A 71 -13.77 0.73 -21.64
C SER A 71 -12.86 -0.48 -21.86
N PRO A 72 -12.80 -1.44 -20.91
CA PRO A 72 -11.93 -2.60 -21.04
C PRO A 72 -12.37 -3.46 -22.21
N ASP A 73 -11.38 -3.99 -22.93
CA ASP A 73 -11.58 -5.08 -23.87
C ASP A 73 -11.69 -6.42 -23.10
N ARG A 74 -11.85 -7.52 -23.85
CA ARG A 74 -11.94 -8.85 -23.24
C ARG A 74 -10.68 -9.22 -22.46
N VAL A 75 -9.51 -8.87 -22.97
CA VAL A 75 -8.24 -9.29 -22.36
C VAL A 75 -8.02 -8.55 -21.04
N ILE A 76 -8.23 -7.24 -20.99
CA ILE A 76 -8.12 -6.45 -19.76
C ILE A 76 -9.18 -6.85 -18.75
N SER A 77 -10.42 -7.13 -19.19
CA SER A 77 -11.48 -7.60 -18.29
C SER A 77 -11.11 -8.94 -17.63
N ASP A 78 -10.61 -9.90 -18.41
CA ASP A 78 -10.21 -11.21 -17.91
C ASP A 78 -9.00 -11.11 -16.96
N GLU A 79 -7.97 -10.34 -17.31
CA GLU A 79 -6.81 -10.11 -16.45
C GLU A 79 -7.17 -9.37 -15.14
N ALA A 80 -8.05 -8.36 -15.21
CA ALA A 80 -8.52 -7.64 -14.02
C ALA A 80 -9.32 -8.55 -13.09
N LYS A 81 -10.13 -9.49 -13.61
CA LYS A 81 -10.83 -10.50 -12.81
C LYS A 81 -9.85 -11.42 -12.08
N ILE A 82 -8.77 -11.84 -12.74
CA ILE A 82 -7.70 -12.65 -12.12
C ILE A 82 -7.07 -11.88 -10.95
N LEU A 83 -6.67 -10.61 -11.15
CA LEU A 83 -6.08 -9.80 -10.09
C LEU A 83 -7.07 -9.50 -8.96
N SER A 84 -8.32 -9.22 -9.29
CA SER A 84 -9.41 -9.03 -8.33
C SER A 84 -9.57 -10.24 -7.43
N ASP A 85 -9.62 -11.45 -8.00
CA ASP A 85 -9.76 -12.68 -7.23
C ASP A 85 -8.50 -13.05 -6.45
N LEU A 86 -7.32 -12.73 -6.98
CA LEU A 86 -6.03 -12.96 -6.32
C LEU A 86 -5.82 -12.09 -5.07
N PHE A 87 -6.08 -10.79 -5.19
CA PHE A 87 -5.79 -9.81 -4.14
C PHE A 87 -7.01 -9.42 -3.31
N ASP A 88 -8.18 -9.98 -3.63
CA ASP A 88 -9.47 -9.53 -3.09
C ASP A 88 -9.66 -8.02 -3.26
N ILE A 89 -9.24 -7.50 -4.42
CA ILE A 89 -9.36 -6.09 -4.78
C ILE A 89 -10.62 -5.86 -5.59
N ASN A 90 -11.21 -4.69 -5.37
CA ASN A 90 -12.26 -4.18 -6.21
C ASN A 90 -11.92 -4.22 -7.70
N GLU A 91 -12.88 -4.58 -8.54
CA GLU A 91 -12.67 -4.81 -9.97
C GLU A 91 -12.29 -3.54 -10.75
N VAL A 92 -12.76 -2.35 -10.36
CA VAL A 92 -12.35 -1.10 -11.00
C VAL A 92 -10.90 -0.76 -10.65
N ASP A 93 -10.51 -0.99 -9.40
CA ASP A 93 -9.12 -0.84 -8.96
C ASP A 93 -8.20 -1.86 -9.66
N ALA A 94 -8.68 -3.09 -9.90
CA ALA A 94 -7.98 -4.12 -10.65
C ALA A 94 -7.74 -3.71 -12.12
N VAL A 95 -8.75 -3.13 -12.78
CA VAL A 95 -8.58 -2.56 -14.13
C VAL A 95 -7.52 -1.46 -14.11
N GLY A 96 -7.61 -0.52 -13.16
CA GLY A 96 -6.61 0.55 -13.03
C GLY A 96 -5.19 0.01 -12.79
N LEU A 97 -5.06 -1.10 -12.07
CA LEU A 97 -3.78 -1.76 -11.81
C LEU A 97 -3.22 -2.44 -13.07
N ILE A 98 -4.04 -3.11 -13.87
CA ILE A 98 -3.63 -3.68 -15.16
C ILE A 98 -3.13 -2.58 -16.11
N LEU A 99 -3.86 -1.48 -16.22
CA LEU A 99 -3.45 -0.33 -17.04
C LEU A 99 -2.15 0.29 -16.55
N THR A 100 -1.96 0.34 -15.22
CA THR A 100 -0.68 0.78 -14.65
C THR A 100 0.44 -0.19 -15.04
N GLY A 101 0.22 -1.51 -14.95
CA GLY A 101 1.17 -2.52 -15.36
C GLY A 101 1.57 -2.38 -16.83
N GLU A 102 0.61 -2.08 -17.71
CA GLU A 102 0.85 -1.85 -19.13
C GLU A 102 1.78 -0.64 -19.36
N LEU A 103 1.51 0.48 -18.67
CA LEU A 103 2.36 1.68 -18.72
C LEU A 103 3.78 1.41 -18.18
N GLN A 104 3.93 0.53 -17.19
CA GLN A 104 5.23 0.23 -16.58
C GLN A 104 6.03 -0.86 -17.30
N THR A 105 5.48 -1.50 -18.34
CA THR A 105 6.16 -2.56 -19.11
C THR A 105 7.57 -2.18 -19.56
N ARG A 106 7.77 -0.92 -19.98
CA ARG A 106 9.10 -0.43 -20.42
C ARG A 106 10.07 -0.24 -19.27
N ASN A 107 9.57 0.07 -18.07
CA ASN A 107 10.39 0.28 -16.88
C ASN A 107 10.80 -1.04 -16.22
N TYR A 108 10.02 -2.10 -16.44
CA TYR A 108 10.29 -3.44 -15.93
C TYR A 108 10.75 -4.40 -17.02
N ASN A 109 11.78 -4.01 -17.79
CA ASN A 109 12.45 -4.90 -18.76
C ASN A 109 11.51 -5.66 -19.71
N THR A 110 10.45 -5.02 -20.19
CA THR A 110 9.44 -5.61 -21.09
C THR A 110 8.70 -6.83 -20.53
N LEU A 111 8.56 -6.93 -19.20
CA LEU A 111 7.71 -7.93 -18.57
C LEU A 111 6.25 -7.80 -19.04
N PRO A 112 5.51 -8.91 -19.18
CA PRO A 112 4.07 -8.88 -19.41
C PRO A 112 3.34 -7.98 -18.42
N ARG A 113 2.38 -7.18 -18.89
CA ARG A 113 1.67 -6.20 -18.06
C ARG A 113 1.03 -6.79 -16.79
N GLY A 114 0.58 -8.05 -16.82
CA GLY A 114 0.05 -8.74 -15.64
C GLY A 114 1.10 -8.90 -14.53
N LEU A 115 2.34 -9.24 -14.89
CA LEU A 115 3.45 -9.33 -13.93
C LEU A 115 3.89 -7.95 -13.43
N CYS A 116 3.86 -6.94 -14.30
CA CYS A 116 4.06 -5.54 -13.91
C CYS A 116 2.97 -5.09 -12.93
N ALA A 117 1.71 -5.45 -13.17
CA ALA A 117 0.58 -5.11 -12.32
C ALA A 117 0.69 -5.76 -10.92
N VAL A 118 1.14 -7.01 -10.85
CA VAL A 118 1.46 -7.68 -9.57
C VAL A 118 2.56 -6.91 -8.81
N LEU A 119 3.65 -6.51 -9.48
CA LEU A 119 4.70 -5.72 -8.83
C LEU A 119 4.20 -4.34 -8.38
N CYS A 120 3.45 -3.64 -9.23
CA CYS A 120 2.82 -2.37 -8.89
C CYS A 120 1.85 -2.48 -7.71
N TYR A 121 1.19 -3.64 -7.51
CA TYR A 121 0.34 -3.85 -6.34
C TYR A 121 1.15 -3.79 -5.05
N TYR A 122 2.20 -4.61 -4.95
CA TYR A 122 3.05 -4.62 -3.76
C TYR A 122 3.78 -3.29 -3.57
N GLU A 123 4.29 -2.68 -4.65
CA GLU A 123 4.91 -1.36 -4.55
C GLU A 123 3.93 -0.32 -4.02
N ALA A 124 2.67 -0.32 -4.43
CA ALA A 124 1.69 0.64 -3.93
C ALA A 124 1.52 0.52 -2.40
N HIS A 125 1.40 -0.70 -1.89
CA HIS A 125 1.31 -0.94 -0.45
C HIS A 125 2.61 -0.57 0.28
N ARG A 126 3.78 -0.88 -0.31
CA ARG A 126 5.08 -0.43 0.20
C ARG A 126 5.11 1.09 0.36
N HIS A 127 4.68 1.85 -0.65
CA HIS A 127 4.64 3.31 -0.57
C HIS A 127 3.71 3.82 0.53
N PHE A 128 2.50 3.25 0.69
CA PHE A 128 1.60 3.65 1.79
C PHE A 128 2.19 3.33 3.18
N ILE A 129 2.85 2.20 3.33
CA ILE A 129 3.51 1.81 4.59
C ILE A 129 4.70 2.73 4.87
N LEU A 130 5.49 3.10 3.85
CA LEU A 130 6.56 4.08 4.00
C LEU A 130 6.02 5.45 4.40
N VAL A 131 4.92 5.91 3.80
CA VAL A 131 4.24 7.15 4.21
C VAL A 131 3.81 7.08 5.68
N LEU A 132 3.15 5.99 6.09
CA LEU A 132 2.75 5.80 7.49
C LEU A 132 3.97 5.87 8.42
N LYS A 133 5.03 5.13 8.09
CA LYS A 133 6.26 5.10 8.87
C LYS A 133 6.88 6.48 9.01
N MET A 134 6.96 7.23 7.91
CA MET A 134 7.52 8.58 7.90
C MET A 134 6.73 9.52 8.80
N LEU A 135 5.39 9.49 8.71
CA LEU A 135 4.52 10.29 9.59
C LEU A 135 4.72 9.93 11.06
N LEU A 136 4.69 8.64 11.41
CA LEU A 136 4.87 8.20 12.80
C LEU A 136 6.25 8.56 13.36
N ARG A 137 7.30 8.52 12.52
CA ARG A 137 8.66 8.96 12.91
C ARG A 137 8.71 10.43 13.29
N LEU A 138 7.82 11.27 12.77
CA LEU A 138 7.82 12.68 13.16
C LEU A 138 7.54 12.87 14.65
N LYS A 139 6.87 11.94 15.33
CA LYS A 139 6.71 12.00 16.79
C LYS A 139 8.03 11.87 17.56
N THR A 140 9.06 11.32 16.93
CA THR A 140 10.41 11.24 17.53
C THR A 140 11.19 12.54 17.39
N VAL A 141 10.70 13.49 16.60
CA VAL A 141 11.24 14.86 16.44
C VAL A 141 10.49 15.80 17.39
N SER A 142 11.14 16.88 17.86
CA SER A 142 10.50 17.87 18.75
C SER A 142 9.22 18.43 18.13
N ASP A 143 8.10 18.40 18.88
CA ASP A 143 6.78 18.88 18.43
C ASP A 143 6.82 20.34 17.92
N ASP A 144 7.76 21.16 18.41
CA ASP A 144 7.92 22.58 18.07
C ASP A 144 8.29 22.85 16.60
N MET A 145 8.78 21.83 15.88
CA MET A 145 9.20 21.94 14.48
C MET A 145 8.13 21.45 13.49
N MET A 146 7.02 20.90 13.99
CA MET A 146 5.96 20.35 13.15
C MET A 146 4.77 21.31 13.00
N PRO A 147 4.22 21.48 11.79
CA PRO A 147 2.94 22.14 11.64
C PRO A 147 1.86 21.40 12.43
N THR A 148 1.02 22.16 13.16
CA THR A 148 -0.04 21.64 14.04
C THR A 148 -0.91 20.57 13.38
N ILE A 149 -1.18 20.75 12.08
CA ILE A 149 -1.97 19.81 11.28
C ILE A 149 -1.35 18.41 11.18
N LEU A 150 -0.01 18.31 11.13
CA LEU A 150 0.69 17.03 11.15
C LEU A 150 0.74 16.45 12.56
N VAL A 151 0.87 17.29 13.59
CA VAL A 151 0.81 16.85 15.00
C VAL A 151 -0.51 16.13 15.25
N GLU A 152 -1.65 16.76 14.89
CA GLU A 152 -2.97 16.15 15.02
C GLU A 152 -3.10 14.84 14.22
N PHE A 153 -2.55 14.82 13.01
CA PHE A 153 -2.59 13.65 12.14
C PHE A 153 -1.82 12.48 12.74
N VAL A 154 -0.59 12.71 13.19
CA VAL A 154 0.31 11.72 13.80
C VAL A 154 -0.28 11.21 15.11
N ASP A 155 -0.77 12.10 15.97
CA ASP A 155 -1.43 11.71 17.22
C ASP A 155 -2.67 10.85 16.94
N SER A 156 -3.44 11.15 15.89
CA SER A 156 -4.60 10.33 15.50
C SER A 156 -4.23 8.95 14.98
N LEU A 157 -3.02 8.78 14.43
CA LEU A 157 -2.49 7.50 13.97
C LEU A 157 -1.97 6.68 15.16
N LEU A 158 -1.23 7.30 16.09
CA LEU A 158 -0.69 6.63 17.28
C LEU A 158 -1.78 6.13 18.24
N LYS A 159 -2.89 6.86 18.34
CA LYS A 159 -4.04 6.48 19.19
C LYS A 159 -4.96 5.43 18.53
N ASP A 160 -4.74 5.11 17.24
CA ASP A 160 -5.56 4.15 16.50
C ASP A 160 -5.19 2.71 16.85
N LYS A 161 -5.89 2.13 17.82
CA LYS A 161 -5.68 0.74 18.28
C LYS A 161 -5.87 -0.27 17.15
N GLU A 162 -6.76 0.00 16.20
CA GLU A 162 -7.02 -0.91 15.10
C GLU A 162 -5.90 -0.87 14.06
N LEU A 163 -5.25 0.28 13.86
CA LEU A 163 -4.02 0.36 13.07
C LEU A 163 -2.91 -0.49 13.70
N PHE A 164 -2.72 -0.39 15.01
CA PHE A 164 -1.75 -1.22 15.73
C PHE A 164 -2.00 -2.72 15.52
N LYS A 165 -3.24 -3.18 15.74
CA LYS A 165 -3.62 -4.60 15.50
C LYS A 165 -3.42 -5.03 14.05
N ARG A 166 -3.70 -4.15 13.08
CA ARG A 166 -3.45 -4.43 11.65
C ARG A 166 -1.96 -4.61 11.37
N ILE A 167 -1.08 -3.80 11.96
CA ILE A 167 0.38 -3.97 11.81
C ILE A 167 0.84 -5.30 12.40
N LEU A 168 0.34 -5.69 13.58
CA LEU A 168 0.62 -7.02 14.16
C LEU A 168 0.14 -8.15 13.25
N PHE A 169 -1.08 -8.05 12.73
CA PHE A 169 -1.64 -9.05 11.82
C PHE A 169 -0.77 -9.21 10.55
N VAL A 170 -0.30 -8.09 9.98
CA VAL A 170 0.62 -8.12 8.83
C VAL A 170 1.90 -8.86 9.19
N LEU A 171 2.56 -8.50 10.30
CA LEU A 171 3.82 -9.16 10.71
C LEU A 171 3.67 -10.66 10.97
N GLN A 172 2.47 -11.14 11.32
CA GLN A 172 2.21 -12.55 11.56
C GLN A 172 1.91 -13.34 10.27
N ASN A 173 1.33 -12.70 9.26
CA ASN A 173 0.70 -13.39 8.13
C ASN A 173 1.27 -13.01 6.76
N PHE A 174 2.12 -11.99 6.68
CA PHE A 174 2.67 -11.47 5.43
C PHE A 174 4.19 -11.60 5.41
N ASN A 175 4.70 -12.44 4.51
CA ASN A 175 6.12 -12.59 4.22
C ASN A 175 6.31 -13.11 2.79
N VAL A 176 7.57 -13.20 2.34
CA VAL A 176 7.90 -13.67 0.98
C VAL A 176 7.29 -15.04 0.70
N LYS A 177 7.35 -15.97 1.67
CA LYS A 177 6.82 -17.32 1.50
C LYS A 177 5.31 -17.32 1.30
N SER A 178 4.55 -16.66 2.19
CA SER A 178 3.08 -16.63 2.10
C SER A 178 2.60 -15.98 0.80
N GLU A 179 3.23 -14.88 0.40
CA GLU A 179 2.84 -14.17 -0.82
C GLU A 179 3.29 -14.91 -2.08
N PHE A 180 4.44 -15.59 -2.07
CA PHE A 180 4.86 -16.42 -3.21
C PHE A 180 3.94 -17.63 -3.38
N GLU A 181 3.55 -18.31 -2.31
CA GLU A 181 2.56 -19.39 -2.34
C GLU A 181 1.23 -18.92 -2.94
N LYS A 182 0.79 -17.70 -2.58
CA LYS A 182 -0.40 -17.06 -3.15
C LYS A 182 -0.25 -16.75 -4.64
N LEU A 183 0.92 -16.29 -5.10
CA LEU A 183 1.20 -15.94 -6.49
C LEU A 183 1.45 -17.16 -7.40
N GLN A 184 1.88 -18.28 -6.83
CA GLN A 184 2.13 -19.55 -7.53
C GLN A 184 0.86 -20.31 -7.91
N LYS A 185 -0.33 -19.84 -7.51
CA LYS A 185 -1.60 -20.49 -7.86
C LYS A 185 -1.71 -20.66 -9.38
N PRO A 186 -2.11 -21.85 -9.89
CA PRO A 186 -2.08 -22.16 -11.33
C PRO A 186 -2.84 -21.18 -12.24
N ASN A 187 -3.90 -20.56 -11.71
CA ASN A 187 -4.76 -19.63 -12.46
C ASN A 187 -4.23 -18.19 -12.47
N VAL A 188 -3.12 -17.93 -11.79
CA VAL A 188 -2.56 -16.59 -11.58
C VAL A 188 -1.24 -16.44 -12.32
N ASN A 189 -0.33 -17.41 -12.17
CA ASN A 189 1.03 -17.37 -12.70
C ASN A 189 1.71 -16.03 -12.40
N GLY A 190 1.59 -15.56 -11.15
CA GLY A 190 2.02 -14.23 -10.72
C GLY A 190 3.51 -14.11 -10.45
N LEU A 191 4.26 -15.21 -10.59
CA LEU A 191 5.72 -15.23 -10.51
C LEU A 191 6.31 -15.34 -11.91
N GLY A 192 7.08 -14.32 -12.30
CA GLY A 192 7.76 -14.25 -13.58
C GLY A 192 9.18 -14.83 -13.53
N THR A 193 10.10 -14.15 -14.21
CA THR A 193 11.52 -14.51 -14.24
C THR A 193 12.17 -14.39 -12.86
N PRO A 194 13.38 -14.95 -12.64
CA PRO A 194 14.13 -14.76 -11.40
C PRO A 194 14.33 -13.29 -11.01
N GLU A 195 14.48 -12.38 -11.98
CA GLU A 195 14.59 -10.94 -11.74
C GLU A 195 13.28 -10.36 -11.21
N HIS A 196 12.14 -10.76 -11.77
CA HIS A 196 10.83 -10.35 -11.29
C HIS A 196 10.57 -10.86 -9.87
N GLN A 197 10.90 -12.13 -9.61
CA GLN A 197 10.78 -12.73 -8.28
C GLN A 197 11.68 -12.01 -7.26
N ARG A 198 12.91 -11.65 -7.63
CA ARG A 198 13.80 -10.87 -6.76
C ARG A 198 13.19 -9.51 -6.42
N ALA A 199 12.69 -8.77 -7.41
CA ALA A 199 12.05 -7.48 -7.19
C ALA A 199 10.81 -7.57 -6.30
N LEU A 200 10.02 -8.64 -6.45
CA LEU A 200 8.89 -8.91 -5.55
C LEU A 200 9.35 -9.20 -4.12
N ALA A 201 10.35 -10.07 -3.95
CA ALA A 201 10.89 -10.41 -2.64
C ALA A 201 11.42 -9.16 -1.91
N GLU A 202 12.24 -8.35 -2.59
CA GLU A 202 12.75 -7.08 -2.05
C GLU A 202 11.61 -6.14 -1.62
N CYS A 203 10.54 -6.02 -2.42
CA CYS A 203 9.40 -5.19 -2.10
C CYS A 203 8.62 -5.71 -0.87
N ILE A 204 8.42 -7.02 -0.77
CA ILE A 204 7.73 -7.69 0.35
C ILE A 204 8.56 -7.59 1.64
N GLU A 205 9.87 -7.82 1.57
CA GLU A 205 10.79 -7.68 2.70
C GLU A 205 10.85 -6.23 3.20
N ASP A 206 10.84 -5.25 2.30
CA ASP A 206 10.78 -3.83 2.66
C ASP A 206 9.47 -3.44 3.37
N ILE A 207 8.35 -4.05 2.97
CA ILE A 207 7.06 -3.91 3.64
C ILE A 207 7.16 -4.47 5.06
N GLU A 208 7.63 -5.71 5.22
CA GLU A 208 7.77 -6.39 6.50
C GLU A 208 8.68 -5.59 7.45
N LYS A 209 9.86 -5.20 6.97
CA LYS A 209 10.81 -4.37 7.72
C LYS A 209 10.19 -3.04 8.14
N SER A 210 9.45 -2.38 7.26
CA SER A 210 8.80 -1.11 7.58
C SER A 210 7.67 -1.28 8.61
N CYS A 211 6.92 -2.38 8.57
CA CYS A 211 5.94 -2.73 9.60
C CYS A 211 6.61 -2.98 10.96
N TYR A 212 7.77 -3.64 10.99
CA TYR A 212 8.54 -3.83 12.22
C TYR A 212 9.01 -2.48 12.80
N GLU A 213 9.54 -1.59 11.97
CA GLU A 213 9.93 -0.24 12.38
C GLU A 213 8.73 0.56 12.92
N ILE A 214 7.56 0.43 12.29
CA ILE A 214 6.30 1.03 12.77
C ILE A 214 5.91 0.46 14.13
N LEU A 215 5.98 -0.86 14.31
CA LEU A 215 5.69 -1.52 15.59
C LEU A 215 6.60 -1.01 16.72
N CYS A 216 7.90 -0.81 16.43
CA CYS A 216 8.82 -0.20 17.38
C CYS A 216 8.37 1.22 17.76
N ILE A 217 7.98 2.06 16.80
CA ILE A 217 7.50 3.42 17.08
C ILE A 217 6.23 3.39 17.94
N PHE A 218 5.28 2.51 17.61
CA PHE A 218 4.11 2.28 18.45
C PHE A 218 4.54 1.89 19.85
N SER A 219 5.43 0.91 20.02
CA SER A 219 5.84 0.43 21.34
C SER A 219 6.49 1.50 22.23
N HIS A 220 7.20 2.47 21.64
CA HIS A 220 7.77 3.60 22.39
C HIS A 220 6.72 4.65 22.78
N ASN A 221 5.64 4.77 22.01
CA ASN A 221 4.60 5.78 22.17
C ASN A 221 3.25 5.17 22.56
N ALA A 222 3.22 3.89 22.92
CA ALA A 222 1.99 3.12 23.00
C ALA A 222 1.20 3.58 24.22
N PRO A 223 -0.13 3.73 24.10
CA PRO A 223 -1.00 3.70 25.26
C PRO A 223 -0.76 2.42 26.06
N ILE A 224 -0.76 2.51 27.39
CA ILE A 224 -0.52 1.39 28.33
C ILE A 224 -1.39 0.17 28.00
N GLU A 225 -2.59 0.38 27.46
CA GLU A 225 -3.54 -0.68 27.13
C GLU A 225 -3.04 -1.61 26.00
N LEU A 226 -2.09 -1.16 25.17
CA LEU A 226 -1.51 -1.98 24.09
C LEU A 226 -0.27 -2.76 24.53
N HIS A 227 0.28 -2.51 25.72
CA HIS A 227 1.52 -3.15 26.19
C HIS A 227 1.38 -4.68 26.29
N ALA A 228 0.22 -5.19 26.71
CA ALA A 228 -0.03 -6.63 26.80
C ALA A 228 0.01 -7.32 25.42
N GLU A 229 -0.62 -6.70 24.40
CA GLU A 229 -0.61 -7.21 23.03
C GLU A 229 0.80 -7.21 22.42
N ILE A 230 1.61 -6.17 22.71
CA ILE A 230 3.02 -6.08 22.31
C ILE A 230 3.84 -7.21 22.93
N LEU A 231 3.70 -7.43 24.24
CA LEU A 231 4.44 -8.47 24.96
C LEU A 231 4.07 -9.87 24.47
N GLU A 232 2.79 -10.14 24.22
CA GLU A 232 2.34 -11.41 23.65
C GLU A 232 2.96 -11.63 22.26
N PHE A 233 2.96 -10.61 21.40
CA PHE A 233 3.57 -10.71 20.08
C PHE A 233 5.08 -11.00 20.15
N ILE A 234 5.83 -10.26 20.98
CA ILE A 234 7.28 -10.47 21.17
C ILE A 234 7.55 -11.90 21.68
N SER A 235 6.71 -12.42 22.59
CA SER A 235 6.88 -13.78 23.13
C SER A 235 6.72 -14.89 22.09
N LYS A 236 6.09 -14.62 20.94
CA LYS A 236 5.91 -15.57 19.83
C LYS A 236 7.01 -15.49 18.77
N ILE A 237 7.87 -14.47 18.82
CA ILE A 237 9.00 -14.29 17.89
C ILE A 237 10.26 -15.03 18.37
N HIS A 238 10.33 -15.36 19.66
CA HIS A 238 11.39 -16.18 20.28
C HIS A 238 10.94 -17.63 20.46
#